data_AF-A0A8T2T3A0-F1
#
_entry.id   AF-A0A8T2T3A0-F1
#
_cell.length_a   1.000
_cell.length_b   1.000
_cell.length_c   1.000
_cell.angle_alpha   90.00
_cell.angle_beta   90.00
_cell.angle_gamma   90.00
#
_symmetry.space_group_name_H-M   'P 1'
#
loop_
_entity.id
_entity.type
_entity.pdbx_description
1 polymer ?
#
loop_
_entity_poly.entity_id
_entity_poly.type
_entity_poly.pdbx_seq_one_letter_code
_entity_poly.pdbx_strand_id
1 'polypeptide(L)'
;MMQDAMVLLSNGRRVASAAIREESNNMPEDNFIEGTMLGADSDTVNHLLQSIKYLLRRRAAALAALEAGLYLEAARHFSKIIDGRRGTPQAFVAECCLYRAISYHAANRIVDAIADCNRSLALNPTCVESIDLRATLYETIGCFDDCLQDLDRLKSIYASGFQNQKSLWVHKPTTDTDLQGAIDFINNRLSSVRERWSTYDTIDHYRVLGISRGCTRAEVERAFLILSLKHRPDKTTHFIDRCDFVDDRQIDDVKGHARLMGLKLNRLIERAYTRVLTSMEEEMRTGAAYANLGSLTVDTVSFLRPSYRHPKELQQGIMDGNISC
;
A
#
# COMPACT_ATOMS: atom_id res chain seq x y z
N MET A 1 -22.14 -17.55 17.83
CA MET A 1 -22.35 -16.20 18.42
C MET A 1 -21.43 -15.15 17.82
N MET A 2 -20.11 -15.18 18.01
CA MET A 2 -19.20 -14.16 17.42
C MET A 2 -19.04 -14.31 15.89
N GLN A 3 -19.00 -15.54 15.39
CA GLN A 3 -18.95 -15.83 13.95
C GLN A 3 -20.21 -15.31 13.21
N ASP A 4 -21.39 -15.52 13.78
CA ASP A 4 -22.67 -15.11 13.20
C ASP A 4 -22.82 -13.57 13.20
N ALA A 5 -22.32 -12.91 14.24
CA ALA A 5 -22.25 -11.45 14.32
C ALA A 5 -21.31 -10.86 13.26
N MET A 6 -20.16 -11.48 13.00
CA MET A 6 -19.26 -11.08 11.92
C MET A 6 -19.89 -11.27 10.54
N VAL A 7 -20.63 -12.35 10.33
CA VAL A 7 -21.36 -12.60 9.07
C VAL A 7 -22.45 -11.55 8.87
N LEU A 8 -23.25 -11.23 9.90
CA LEU A 8 -24.26 -10.18 9.85
C LEU A 8 -23.66 -8.79 9.58
N LEU A 9 -22.55 -8.43 10.23
CA LEU A 9 -21.82 -7.19 9.96
C LEU A 9 -21.28 -7.14 8.53
N SER A 10 -20.71 -8.23 8.04
CA SER A 10 -20.19 -8.31 6.67
C SER A 10 -21.30 -8.18 5.62
N ASN A 11 -22.48 -8.77 5.89
CA ASN A 11 -23.65 -8.67 5.04
C ASN A 11 -24.25 -7.26 5.09
N GLY A 12 -24.34 -6.65 6.28
CA GLY A 12 -24.75 -5.26 6.44
C GLY A 12 -23.86 -4.29 5.66
N ARG A 13 -22.53 -4.46 5.74
CA ARG A 13 -21.56 -3.66 4.97
C ARG A 13 -21.70 -3.87 3.45
N ARG A 14 -21.93 -5.10 3.01
CA ARG A 14 -22.18 -5.41 1.59
C ARG A 14 -23.48 -4.81 1.07
N VAL A 15 -24.54 -4.84 1.86
CA VAL A 15 -25.84 -4.24 1.53
C VAL A 15 -25.75 -2.71 1.50
N ALA A 16 -25.04 -2.10 2.45
CA ALA A 16 -24.77 -0.66 2.44
C ALA A 16 -23.96 -0.24 1.20
N SER A 17 -22.89 -0.98 0.85
CA SER A 17 -22.14 -0.75 -0.39
C SER A 17 -23.00 -0.94 -1.64
N ALA A 18 -23.96 -1.87 -1.64
CA ALA A 18 -24.91 -2.06 -2.73
C ALA A 18 -25.94 -0.91 -2.81
N ALA A 19 -26.41 -0.38 -1.68
CA ALA A 19 -27.31 0.77 -1.65
C ALA A 19 -26.64 2.03 -2.18
N ILE A 20 -25.37 2.27 -1.84
CA ILE A 20 -24.59 3.39 -2.39
C ILE A 20 -24.39 3.23 -3.92
N ARG A 21 -24.32 1.99 -4.44
CA ARG A 21 -24.28 1.74 -5.90
C ARG A 21 -25.60 2.11 -6.59
N GLU A 22 -26.75 1.87 -5.94
CA GLU A 22 -28.06 2.28 -6.44
C GLU A 22 -28.19 3.82 -6.45
N GLU A 23 -27.75 4.47 -5.38
CA GLU A 23 -27.77 5.94 -5.24
C GLU A 23 -26.83 6.62 -6.26
N SER A 24 -25.65 6.05 -6.50
CA SER A 24 -24.72 6.46 -7.56
C SER A 24 -25.28 6.27 -8.97
N ASN A 25 -26.19 5.33 -9.18
CA ASN A 25 -26.85 5.11 -10.46
C ASN A 25 -28.04 6.06 -10.67
N ASN A 26 -28.61 6.61 -9.59
CA ASN A 26 -29.79 7.46 -9.59
C ASN A 26 -29.49 8.98 -9.60
N MET A 27 -28.25 9.39 -9.88
CA MET A 27 -27.96 10.80 -10.15
C MET A 27 -28.74 11.24 -11.41
N PRO A 28 -29.58 12.28 -11.33
CA PRO A 28 -30.38 12.73 -12.47
C PRO A 28 -29.46 13.12 -13.62
N GLU A 29 -29.84 12.74 -14.84
CA GLU A 29 -29.17 13.25 -16.04
C GLU A 29 -29.53 14.73 -16.18
N ASP A 30 -28.60 15.62 -15.84
CA ASP A 30 -28.74 17.03 -16.15
C ASP A 30 -28.83 17.18 -17.68
N ASN A 31 -30.04 17.50 -18.16
CA ASN A 31 -30.33 17.85 -19.54
C ASN A 31 -29.54 19.10 -19.92
N PHE A 32 -28.35 18.90 -20.49
CA PHE A 32 -27.59 19.99 -21.11
C PHE A 32 -28.15 20.25 -22.51
N ILE A 33 -28.44 21.53 -22.74
CA ILE A 33 -29.22 22.08 -23.86
C ILE A 33 -28.66 21.65 -25.22
N GLU A 34 -29.56 21.13 -26.05
CA GLU A 34 -29.37 20.77 -27.45
C GLU A 34 -29.09 22.04 -28.29
N GLY A 35 -27.80 22.32 -28.50
CA GLY A 35 -27.31 23.43 -29.29
C GLY A 35 -26.41 22.94 -30.42
N THR A 36 -27.04 22.44 -31.49
CA THR A 36 -26.57 22.28 -32.87
C THR A 36 -25.05 22.43 -33.11
N MET A 37 -24.31 21.31 -33.25
CA MET A 37 -23.14 21.19 -34.15
C MET A 37 -22.85 19.71 -34.50
N LEU A 38 -23.04 19.38 -35.80
CA LEU A 38 -22.34 18.36 -36.61
C LEU A 38 -22.22 16.92 -36.06
N GLY A 39 -23.01 16.01 -36.65
CA GLY A 39 -23.21 14.60 -36.26
C GLY A 39 -22.03 13.60 -36.41
N ALA A 40 -20.78 14.05 -36.31
CA ALA A 40 -19.61 13.17 -36.06
C ALA A 40 -19.01 13.39 -34.66
N ASP A 41 -19.19 14.58 -34.09
CA ASP A 41 -18.71 14.94 -32.76
C ASP A 41 -19.69 14.51 -31.65
N SER A 42 -20.96 14.27 -31.99
CA SER A 42 -21.95 13.80 -31.02
C SER A 42 -21.60 12.42 -30.46
N ASP A 43 -21.18 11.48 -31.30
CA ASP A 43 -20.84 10.11 -30.88
C ASP A 43 -19.54 10.08 -30.05
N THR A 44 -18.54 10.88 -30.42
CA THR A 44 -17.28 10.98 -29.66
C THR A 44 -17.51 11.64 -28.30
N VAL A 45 -18.31 12.70 -28.24
CA VAL A 45 -18.73 13.36 -26.98
C VAL A 45 -19.54 12.39 -26.12
N ASN A 46 -20.46 11.61 -26.69
CA ASN A 46 -21.21 10.58 -25.97
C ASN A 46 -20.30 9.48 -25.41
N HIS A 47 -19.31 9.03 -26.19
CA HIS A 47 -18.32 8.04 -25.73
C HIS A 47 -17.40 8.58 -24.62
N LEU A 48 -16.99 9.84 -24.71
CA LEU A 48 -16.21 10.51 -23.66
C LEU A 48 -17.06 10.67 -22.39
N LEU A 49 -18.30 11.15 -22.52
CA LEU A 49 -19.23 11.29 -21.40
C LEU A 49 -19.49 9.95 -20.71
N GLN A 50 -19.71 8.88 -21.48
CA GLN A 50 -19.88 7.54 -20.93
C GLN A 50 -18.61 7.04 -20.21
N SER A 51 -17.43 7.37 -20.74
CA SER A 51 -16.15 7.04 -20.10
C SER A 51 -15.96 7.79 -18.80
N ILE A 52 -16.23 9.10 -18.76
CA ILE A 52 -16.17 9.92 -17.55
C ILE A 52 -17.17 9.40 -16.50
N LYS A 53 -18.44 9.18 -16.88
CA LYS A 53 -19.46 8.59 -16.00
C LYS A 53 -19.00 7.24 -15.43
N TYR A 54 -18.40 6.37 -16.25
CA TYR A 54 -17.86 5.08 -15.79
C TYR A 54 -16.74 5.25 -14.75
N LEU A 55 -15.77 6.14 -15.02
CA LEU A 55 -14.63 6.39 -14.13
C LEU A 55 -15.09 6.94 -12.78
N LEU A 56 -15.99 7.93 -12.79
CA LEU A 56 -16.53 8.54 -11.57
C LEU A 56 -17.35 7.55 -10.74
N ARG A 57 -18.26 6.79 -11.36
CA ARG A 57 -19.07 5.76 -10.65
C ARG A 57 -18.19 4.67 -10.04
N ARG A 58 -17.18 4.20 -10.79
CA ARG A 58 -16.21 3.20 -10.29
C ARG A 58 -15.42 3.73 -9.10
N ARG A 59 -14.95 4.97 -9.18
CA ARG A 59 -14.20 5.61 -8.09
C ARG A 59 -15.08 5.79 -6.86
N ALA A 60 -16.32 6.26 -7.02
CA ALA A 60 -17.26 6.39 -5.91
C ALA A 60 -17.51 5.03 -5.22
N ALA A 61 -17.74 3.97 -6.00
CA ALA A 61 -17.86 2.61 -5.46
C ALA A 61 -16.59 2.12 -4.74
N ALA A 62 -15.41 2.50 -5.23
CA ALA A 62 -14.14 2.16 -4.61
C ALA A 62 -13.96 2.85 -3.25
N LEU A 63 -14.26 4.16 -3.18
CA LEU A 63 -14.20 4.94 -1.94
C LEU A 63 -15.23 4.47 -0.92
N ALA A 64 -16.48 4.21 -1.34
CA ALA A 64 -17.49 3.63 -0.47
C ALA A 64 -17.08 2.26 0.09
N ALA A 65 -16.42 1.41 -0.72
CA ALA A 65 -15.88 0.14 -0.24
C ALA A 65 -14.71 0.34 0.75
N LEU A 66 -13.89 1.37 0.56
CA LEU A 66 -12.81 1.74 1.47
C LEU A 66 -13.37 2.15 2.84
N GLU A 67 -14.36 3.05 2.85
CA GLU A 67 -15.06 3.53 4.04
C GLU A 67 -15.77 2.38 4.78
N ALA A 68 -16.35 1.43 4.03
CA ALA A 68 -16.96 0.23 4.59
C ALA A 68 -15.93 -0.80 5.15
N GLY A 69 -14.63 -0.55 5.00
CA GLY A 69 -13.55 -1.46 5.40
C GLY A 69 -13.41 -2.71 4.51
N LEU A 70 -14.01 -2.70 3.31
CA LEU A 70 -13.91 -3.77 2.32
C LEU A 70 -12.70 -3.54 1.41
N TYR A 71 -11.51 -3.56 2.00
CA TYR A 71 -10.27 -3.08 1.35
C TYR A 71 -9.93 -3.83 0.05
N LEU A 72 -10.09 -5.15 0.01
CA LEU A 72 -9.82 -5.91 -1.21
C LEU A 72 -10.85 -5.61 -2.32
N GLU A 73 -12.08 -5.27 -1.97
CA GLU A 73 -13.11 -4.89 -2.94
C GLU A 73 -12.85 -3.47 -3.48
N ALA A 74 -12.45 -2.54 -2.61
CA ALA A 74 -11.97 -1.22 -3.01
C ALA A 74 -10.81 -1.34 -4.02
N ALA A 75 -9.82 -2.17 -3.70
CA ALA A 75 -8.69 -2.41 -4.59
C ALA A 75 -9.10 -3.01 -5.95
N ARG A 76 -10.14 -3.85 -5.99
CA ARG A 76 -10.69 -4.39 -7.25
C ARG A 76 -11.34 -3.29 -8.09
N HIS A 77 -12.12 -2.39 -7.48
CA HIS A 77 -12.71 -1.26 -8.18
C HIS A 77 -11.64 -0.34 -8.78
N PHE A 78 -10.60 0.02 -8.01
CA PHE A 78 -9.48 0.80 -8.52
C PHE A 78 -8.71 0.08 -9.64
N SER A 79 -8.55 -1.24 -9.55
CA SER A 79 -7.91 -2.02 -10.62
C SER A 79 -8.69 -1.98 -11.93
N LYS A 80 -10.03 -1.87 -11.88
CA LYS A 80 -10.86 -1.69 -13.10
C LYS A 80 -10.73 -0.32 -13.74
N ILE A 81 -10.19 0.66 -13.01
CA ILE A 81 -9.84 1.98 -13.51
C ILE A 81 -8.42 1.92 -14.10
N ILE A 82 -7.43 1.61 -13.25
CA ILE A 82 -6.00 1.64 -13.58
C ILE A 82 -5.64 0.64 -14.69
N ASP A 83 -6.15 -0.59 -14.58
CA ASP A 83 -5.90 -1.67 -15.53
C ASP A 83 -7.04 -1.78 -16.57
N GLY A 84 -7.89 -0.75 -16.68
CA GLY A 84 -8.95 -0.64 -17.69
C GLY A 84 -8.42 -0.42 -19.11
N ARG A 85 -9.30 -0.44 -20.11
CA ARG A 85 -8.96 -0.13 -21.52
C ARG A 85 -9.23 1.32 -21.92
N ARG A 86 -9.87 2.11 -21.05
CA ARG A 86 -10.27 3.49 -21.34
C ARG A 86 -9.10 4.42 -21.05
N GLY A 87 -8.84 5.38 -21.94
CA GLY A 87 -7.97 6.51 -21.66
C GLY A 87 -8.42 7.20 -20.37
N THR A 88 -7.49 7.41 -19.45
CA THR A 88 -7.79 7.99 -18.15
C THR A 88 -6.75 9.09 -17.85
N PRO A 89 -7.17 10.30 -17.47
CA PRO A 89 -6.23 11.38 -17.17
C PRO A 89 -5.17 10.97 -16.14
N GLN A 90 -3.90 11.29 -16.40
CA GLN A 90 -2.77 10.94 -15.54
C GLN A 90 -3.01 11.26 -14.06
N ALA A 91 -3.48 12.47 -13.74
CA ALA A 91 -3.74 12.89 -12.36
C ALA A 91 -4.78 12.00 -11.67
N PHE A 92 -5.82 11.58 -12.40
CA PHE A 92 -6.86 10.69 -11.89
C PHE A 92 -6.32 9.27 -11.64
N VAL A 93 -5.43 8.77 -12.50
CA VAL A 93 -4.75 7.47 -12.30
C VAL A 93 -3.81 7.54 -11.10
N ALA A 94 -3.06 8.62 -10.93
CA ALA A 94 -2.17 8.82 -9.79
C ALA A 94 -2.94 8.71 -8.46
N GLU A 95 -4.06 9.40 -8.37
CA GLU A 95 -4.92 9.37 -7.20
C GLU A 95 -5.56 7.99 -6.98
N CYS A 96 -6.01 7.31 -8.05
CA CYS A 96 -6.51 5.93 -7.94
C CYS A 96 -5.43 4.95 -7.46
N CYS A 97 -4.18 5.13 -7.89
CA CYS A 97 -3.04 4.35 -7.38
C CYS A 97 -2.84 4.61 -5.88
N LEU A 98 -2.87 5.87 -5.43
CA LEU A 98 -2.80 6.21 -4.00
C LEU A 98 -3.89 5.50 -3.19
N TYR A 99 -5.16 5.62 -3.56
CA TYR A 99 -6.24 4.97 -2.81
C TYR A 99 -6.22 3.43 -2.89
N ARG A 100 -5.72 2.86 -3.99
CA ARG A 100 -5.47 1.41 -4.07
C ARG A 100 -4.32 0.99 -3.16
N ALA A 101 -3.27 1.81 -3.03
CA ALA A 101 -2.19 1.58 -2.06
C ALA A 101 -2.72 1.60 -0.61
N ILE A 102 -3.57 2.57 -0.27
CA ILE A 102 -4.22 2.65 1.05
C ILE A 102 -5.06 1.39 1.33
N SER A 103 -5.83 0.96 0.32
CA SER A 103 -6.59 -0.29 0.39
C SER A 103 -5.69 -1.51 0.65
N TYR A 104 -4.56 -1.61 -0.08
CA TYR A 104 -3.61 -2.71 0.14
C TYR A 104 -2.90 -2.63 1.48
N HIS A 105 -2.56 -1.44 1.95
CA HIS A 105 -1.96 -1.25 3.27
C HIS A 105 -2.91 -1.73 4.37
N ALA A 106 -4.17 -1.31 4.33
CA ALA A 106 -5.20 -1.75 5.28
C ALA A 106 -5.49 -3.27 5.20
N ALA A 107 -5.28 -3.88 4.03
CA ALA A 107 -5.34 -5.33 3.84
C ALA A 107 -4.03 -6.07 4.18
N ASN A 108 -3.03 -5.40 4.77
CA ASN A 108 -1.70 -5.92 5.08
C ASN A 108 -0.94 -6.51 3.87
N ARG A 109 -1.22 -6.00 2.66
CA ARG A 109 -0.53 -6.35 1.41
C ARG A 109 0.56 -5.32 1.10
N ILE A 110 1.64 -5.35 1.88
CA ILE A 110 2.66 -4.29 1.89
C ILE A 110 3.32 -4.06 0.53
N VAL A 111 3.79 -5.12 -0.12
CA VAL A 111 4.47 -5.02 -1.43
C VAL A 111 3.55 -4.44 -2.51
N ASP A 112 2.27 -4.80 -2.48
CA ASP A 112 1.29 -4.26 -3.40
C ASP A 112 1.01 -2.77 -3.16
N ALA A 113 0.97 -2.37 -1.89
CA ALA A 113 0.83 -0.97 -1.52
C ALA A 113 2.06 -0.14 -1.96
N ILE A 114 3.28 -0.64 -1.74
CA ILE A 114 4.51 0.02 -2.21
C ILE A 114 4.51 0.15 -3.73
N ALA A 115 4.09 -0.90 -4.46
CA ALA A 115 4.00 -0.86 -5.91
C ALA A 115 3.06 0.26 -6.40
N ASP A 116 1.90 0.44 -5.76
CA ASP A 116 0.96 1.49 -6.13
C ASP A 116 1.41 2.89 -5.69
N CYS A 117 2.09 3.03 -4.55
CA CYS A 117 2.76 4.30 -4.21
C CYS A 117 3.81 4.67 -5.27
N ASN A 118 4.60 3.70 -5.75
CA ASN A 118 5.57 3.92 -6.81
C ASN A 118 4.91 4.39 -8.12
N ARG A 119 3.75 3.83 -8.47
CA ARG A 119 2.97 4.26 -9.64
C ARG A 119 2.41 5.68 -9.48
N SER A 120 1.85 5.97 -8.31
CA SER A 120 1.36 7.32 -7.98
C SER A 120 2.47 8.35 -8.09
N LEU A 121 3.64 8.08 -7.49
CA LEU A 121 4.79 8.99 -7.49
C LEU A 121 5.50 9.10 -8.84
N ALA A 122 5.38 8.10 -9.71
CA ALA A 122 5.82 8.23 -11.09
C ALA A 122 4.94 9.24 -11.85
N LEU A 123 3.62 9.24 -11.61
CA LEU A 123 2.69 10.16 -12.27
C LEU A 123 2.64 11.54 -11.62
N ASN A 124 2.83 11.62 -10.30
CA ASN A 124 2.78 12.84 -9.51
C ASN A 124 3.88 12.81 -8.44
N PRO A 125 5.11 13.24 -8.78
CA PRO A 125 6.26 13.17 -7.89
C PRO A 125 6.12 14.00 -6.61
N THR A 126 5.24 14.99 -6.57
CA THR A 126 5.04 15.87 -5.41
C THR A 126 3.82 15.48 -4.56
N CYS A 127 3.20 14.32 -4.82
CA CYS A 127 2.07 13.84 -4.03
C CYS A 127 2.51 13.50 -2.60
N VAL A 128 2.26 14.41 -1.67
CA VAL A 128 2.62 14.31 -0.25
C VAL A 128 2.07 13.01 0.35
N GLU A 129 0.81 12.68 0.09
CA GLU A 129 0.13 11.51 0.65
C GLU A 129 0.75 10.20 0.17
N SER A 130 1.22 10.16 -1.09
CA SER A 130 1.87 8.96 -1.63
C SER A 130 3.28 8.78 -1.06
N ILE A 131 4.00 9.89 -0.79
CA ILE A 131 5.32 9.83 -0.14
C ILE A 131 5.15 9.39 1.33
N ASP A 132 4.19 9.97 2.06
CA ASP A 132 3.94 9.64 3.46
C ASP A 132 3.46 8.20 3.66
N LEU A 133 2.54 7.73 2.82
CA LEU A 133 2.12 6.34 2.84
C LEU A 133 3.28 5.39 2.54
N ARG A 134 4.14 5.73 1.57
CA ARG A 134 5.31 4.90 1.23
C ARG A 134 6.36 4.89 2.34
N ALA A 135 6.63 6.04 2.97
CA ALA A 135 7.48 6.14 4.16
C ALA A 135 6.96 5.24 5.29
N THR A 136 5.65 5.28 5.54
CA THR A 136 4.98 4.44 6.54
C THR A 136 5.08 2.95 6.20
N LEU A 137 4.89 2.57 4.94
CA LEU A 137 5.07 1.19 4.50
C LEU A 137 6.52 0.72 4.70
N TYR A 138 7.51 1.51 4.32
CA TYR A 138 8.92 1.19 4.55
C TYR A 138 9.27 1.09 6.03
N GLU A 139 8.72 1.99 6.86
CA GLU A 139 8.85 1.92 8.31
C GLU A 139 8.28 0.63 8.87
N THR A 140 7.11 0.19 8.40
CA THR A 140 6.44 -1.04 8.90
C THR A 140 7.21 -2.33 8.61
N ILE A 141 8.02 -2.34 7.55
CA ILE A 141 8.88 -3.47 7.19
C ILE A 141 10.33 -3.26 7.64
N GLY A 142 10.65 -2.21 8.38
CA GLY A 142 12.02 -1.93 8.82
C GLY A 142 12.98 -1.54 7.70
N CYS A 143 12.48 -1.13 6.52
CA CYS A 143 13.31 -0.62 5.44
C CYS A 143 13.64 0.86 5.68
N PHE A 144 14.43 1.11 6.73
CA PHE A 144 14.62 2.45 7.26
C PHE A 144 15.36 3.39 6.31
N ASP A 145 16.26 2.90 5.45
CA ASP A 145 16.97 3.73 4.46
C ASP A 145 16.01 4.42 3.48
N ASP A 146 15.06 3.67 2.90
CA ASP A 146 14.08 4.21 1.96
C ASP A 146 13.00 5.04 2.70
N CYS A 147 12.67 4.67 3.95
CA CYS A 147 11.80 5.47 4.81
C CYS A 147 12.38 6.87 5.08
N LEU A 148 13.66 6.94 5.47
CA LEU A 148 14.34 8.22 5.73
C LEU A 148 14.40 9.10 4.48
N GLN A 149 14.67 8.52 3.31
CA GLN A 149 14.64 9.25 2.04
C GLN A 149 13.28 9.87 1.75
N ASP A 150 12.19 9.13 1.98
CA ASP A 150 10.83 9.64 1.77
C ASP A 150 10.45 10.72 2.80
N LEU A 151 10.86 10.57 4.07
CA LEU A 151 10.64 11.59 5.10
C LEU A 151 11.43 12.87 4.83
N ASP A 152 12.70 12.77 4.39
CA ASP A 152 13.50 13.93 4.00
C ASP A 152 12.89 14.65 2.78
N ARG A 153 12.34 13.88 1.83
CA ARG A 153 11.60 14.44 0.70
C ARG A 153 10.33 15.17 1.13
N LEU A 154 9.54 14.61 2.04
CA LEU A 154 8.37 15.28 2.62
C LEU A 154 8.76 16.61 3.26
N LYS A 155 9.80 16.59 4.11
CA LYS A 155 10.33 17.80 4.75
C LYS A 155 10.72 18.86 3.73
N SER A 156 11.38 18.48 2.65
CA SER A 156 11.76 19.41 1.57
C SER A 156 10.54 20.03 0.87
N ILE A 157 9.49 19.25 0.60
CA ILE A 157 8.25 19.74 -0.02
C ILE A 157 7.57 20.78 0.89
N TYR A 158 7.42 20.46 2.18
CA TYR A 158 6.84 21.38 3.15
C TYR A 158 7.70 22.64 3.34
N ALA A 159 9.03 22.51 3.43
CA ALA A 159 9.95 23.65 3.55
C ALA A 159 9.94 24.57 2.32
N SER A 160 9.67 24.02 1.12
CA SER A 160 9.57 24.81 -0.12
C SER A 160 8.25 25.58 -0.27
N GLY A 161 7.32 25.48 0.69
CA GLY A 161 6.02 26.14 0.62
C GLY A 161 5.08 25.57 -0.44
N PHE A 162 5.36 24.36 -0.93
CA PHE A 162 4.58 23.72 -1.99
C PHE A 162 3.25 23.19 -1.44
N GLN A 163 2.26 24.09 -1.30
CA GLN A 163 0.89 23.79 -0.83
C GLN A 163 -0.14 23.70 -1.96
N ASN A 164 0.27 23.35 -3.18
CA ASN A 164 -0.65 23.25 -4.32
C ASN A 164 -0.94 21.81 -4.70
N GLN A 165 -1.65 21.10 -3.82
CA GLN A 165 -2.59 20.06 -4.24
C GLN A 165 -3.74 20.03 -3.22
N LYS A 166 -4.98 20.11 -3.71
CA LYS A 166 -6.18 19.83 -2.92
C LYS A 166 -6.10 18.38 -2.47
N SER A 167 -5.53 18.14 -1.28
CA SER A 167 -5.62 16.88 -0.58
C SER A 167 -7.10 16.59 -0.25
N LEU A 168 -7.55 15.37 -0.54
CA LEU A 168 -8.88 14.85 -0.20
C LEU A 168 -8.84 13.98 1.08
N TRP A 169 -7.85 14.20 1.95
CA TRP A 169 -7.87 13.67 3.32
C TRP A 169 -8.34 14.74 4.31
N VAL A 170 -9.27 14.31 5.19
CA VAL A 170 -10.08 15.11 6.13
C VAL A 170 -9.28 15.79 7.25
N HIS A 171 -7.96 15.63 7.31
CA HIS A 171 -7.10 16.37 8.24
C HIS A 171 -6.20 17.33 7.47
N LYS A 172 -6.83 18.42 7.02
CA LYS A 172 -6.15 19.56 6.44
C LYS A 172 -5.47 20.33 7.59
N PRO A 173 -4.17 20.66 7.48
CA PRO A 173 -3.57 21.71 8.28
C PRO A 173 -3.98 23.04 7.63
N THR A 174 -4.91 23.77 8.27
CA THR A 174 -5.59 24.97 7.76
C THR A 174 -4.87 26.30 8.08
N THR A 175 -3.65 26.29 8.62
CA THR A 175 -2.93 27.53 9.00
C THR A 175 -1.41 27.47 8.79
N ASP A 176 -0.68 28.60 8.84
CA ASP A 176 0.80 28.61 8.82
C ASP A 176 1.41 27.94 10.06
N THR A 177 0.70 27.95 11.20
CA THR A 177 1.04 27.22 12.44
C THR A 177 1.08 25.70 12.26
N ASP A 178 0.44 25.25 11.20
CA ASP A 178 0.12 23.87 10.87
C ASP A 178 1.21 23.29 9.93
N LEU A 179 1.91 24.17 9.17
CA LEU A 179 3.10 23.82 8.40
C LEU A 179 4.30 23.52 9.32
N GLN A 180 4.53 24.38 10.31
CA GLN A 180 5.60 24.14 11.29
C GLN A 180 5.30 22.87 12.09
N GLY A 181 4.05 22.65 12.49
CA GLY A 181 3.62 21.41 13.13
C GLY A 181 3.86 20.16 12.27
N ALA A 182 3.58 20.23 10.96
CA ALA A 182 3.88 19.13 10.04
C ALA A 182 5.38 18.87 9.92
N ILE A 183 6.20 19.92 9.83
CA ILE A 183 7.67 19.81 9.79
C ILE A 183 8.20 19.21 11.10
N ASP A 184 7.68 19.62 12.25
CA ASP A 184 8.06 19.09 13.55
C ASP A 184 7.66 17.62 13.70
N PHE A 185 6.46 17.25 13.24
CA PHE A 185 6.02 15.85 13.16
C PHE A 185 6.96 15.00 12.30
N ILE A 186 7.36 15.50 11.13
CA ILE A 186 8.32 14.80 10.26
C ILE A 186 9.68 14.69 10.93
N ASN A 187 10.17 15.75 11.60
CA ASN A 187 11.43 15.72 12.35
C ASN A 187 11.41 14.69 13.48
N ASN A 188 10.29 14.58 14.20
CA ASN A 188 10.10 13.57 15.24
C ASN A 188 10.11 12.16 14.66
N ARG A 189 9.41 11.92 13.53
CA ARG A 189 9.47 10.63 12.82
C ARG A 189 10.88 10.31 12.32
N LEU A 190 11.57 11.28 11.72
CA LEU A 190 12.96 11.13 11.28
C LEU A 190 13.87 10.73 12.45
N SER A 191 13.72 11.37 13.61
CA SER A 191 14.52 11.07 14.80
C SER A 191 14.24 9.66 15.32
N SER A 192 12.97 9.27 15.41
CA SER A 192 12.55 7.91 15.81
C SER A 192 13.03 6.82 14.85
N VAL A 193 13.00 7.09 13.54
CA VAL A 193 13.50 6.14 12.54
C VAL A 193 15.03 6.06 12.61
N ARG A 194 15.74 7.18 12.79
CA ARG A 194 17.21 7.20 12.96
C ARG A 194 17.69 6.46 14.20
N GLU A 195 16.92 6.49 15.29
CA GLU A 195 17.24 5.73 16.50
C GLU A 195 17.11 4.21 16.28
N ARG A 196 16.11 3.78 15.50
CA ARG A 196 15.92 2.37 15.12
C ARG A 196 16.80 1.93 13.96
N TRP A 197 17.33 2.90 13.20
CA TRP A 197 18.19 2.64 12.06
C TRP A 197 19.51 2.03 12.53
N SER A 198 19.94 0.98 11.83
CA SER A 198 21.16 0.26 12.12
C SER A 198 21.89 -0.06 10.82
N THR A 199 23.19 -0.28 10.90
CA THR A 199 24.00 -0.76 9.77
C THR A 199 23.65 -2.19 9.36
N TYR A 200 23.00 -2.95 10.25
CA TYR A 200 22.54 -4.32 10.00
C TYR A 200 21.18 -4.35 9.29
N ASP A 201 20.87 -5.51 8.69
CA ASP A 201 19.59 -5.73 8.02
C ASP A 201 18.44 -5.70 9.04
N THR A 202 17.68 -4.61 9.05
CA THR A 202 16.53 -4.38 9.94
C THR A 202 15.20 -4.74 9.27
N ILE A 203 15.25 -5.21 8.02
CA ILE A 203 14.06 -5.49 7.21
C ILE A 203 13.34 -6.74 7.72
N ASP A 204 12.05 -6.63 7.99
CA ASP A 204 11.18 -7.78 8.26
C ASP A 204 10.79 -8.48 6.95
N HIS A 205 11.62 -9.44 6.55
CA HIS A 205 11.43 -10.20 5.32
C HIS A 205 10.14 -11.02 5.28
N TYR A 206 9.63 -11.47 6.43
CA TYR A 206 8.36 -12.20 6.51
C TYR A 206 7.18 -11.28 6.18
N ARG A 207 7.20 -10.04 6.70
CA ARG A 207 6.20 -9.02 6.36
C ARG A 207 6.27 -8.59 4.90
N VAL A 208 7.47 -8.49 4.32
CA VAL A 208 7.63 -8.21 2.88
C VAL A 208 6.96 -9.30 2.05
N LEU A 209 7.16 -10.57 2.37
CA LEU A 209 6.53 -11.69 1.63
C LEU A 209 5.05 -11.89 1.99
N GLY A 210 4.55 -11.25 3.05
CA GLY A 210 3.16 -11.40 3.50
C GLY A 210 2.87 -12.76 4.14
N ILE A 211 3.87 -13.37 4.78
CA ILE A 211 3.81 -14.70 5.40
C ILE A 211 4.09 -14.61 6.91
N SER A 212 3.61 -15.57 7.69
CA SER A 212 3.87 -15.66 9.13
C SER A 212 5.20 -16.34 9.42
N ARG A 213 5.81 -16.04 10.58
CA ARG A 213 6.97 -16.80 11.09
C ARG A 213 6.56 -18.25 11.36
N GLY A 214 7.46 -19.20 11.09
CA GLY A 214 7.17 -20.64 11.19
C GLY A 214 6.44 -21.24 9.99
N CYS A 215 6.38 -20.52 8.86
CA CYS A 215 5.84 -21.03 7.60
C CYS A 215 6.69 -22.16 7.00
N THR A 216 6.07 -22.97 6.14
CA THR A 216 6.78 -24.04 5.41
C THR A 216 7.56 -23.49 4.22
N ARG A 217 8.61 -24.19 3.77
CA ARG A 217 9.39 -23.78 2.60
C ARG A 217 8.52 -23.62 1.35
N ALA A 218 7.52 -24.50 1.18
CA ALA A 218 6.56 -24.43 0.08
C ALA A 218 5.64 -23.20 0.14
N GLU A 219 5.34 -22.67 1.34
CA GLU A 219 4.59 -21.40 1.47
C GLU A 219 5.44 -20.20 1.06
N VAL A 220 6.70 -20.18 1.46
CA VAL A 220 7.67 -19.13 1.07
C VAL A 220 7.84 -19.10 -0.45
N GLU A 221 8.06 -20.26 -1.07
CA GLU A 221 8.23 -20.38 -2.53
C GLU A 221 6.98 -19.95 -3.31
N ARG A 222 5.78 -20.33 -2.82
CA ARG A 222 4.51 -19.89 -3.43
C ARG A 222 4.30 -18.38 -3.30
N ALA A 223 4.57 -17.81 -2.12
CA ALA A 223 4.43 -16.38 -1.89
C ALA A 223 5.38 -15.58 -2.80
N PHE A 224 6.65 -16.00 -2.87
CA PHE A 224 7.64 -15.41 -3.76
C PHE A 224 7.21 -15.51 -5.23
N LEU A 225 6.76 -16.68 -5.70
CA LEU A 225 6.32 -16.85 -7.07
C LEU A 225 5.18 -15.90 -7.44
N ILE A 226 4.17 -15.77 -6.56
CA ILE A 226 3.03 -14.87 -6.79
C ILE A 226 3.51 -13.42 -6.87
N LEU A 227 4.36 -12.97 -5.93
CA LEU A 227 4.86 -11.60 -5.89
C LEU A 227 5.74 -11.28 -7.11
N SER A 228 6.66 -12.18 -7.46
CA SER A 228 7.59 -12.00 -8.58
C SER A 228 6.87 -11.99 -9.95
N LEU A 229 5.80 -12.78 -10.11
CA LEU A 229 4.99 -12.76 -11.34
C LEU A 229 4.11 -11.50 -11.45
N LYS A 230 3.63 -11.00 -10.31
CA LYS A 230 2.79 -9.81 -10.24
C LYS A 230 3.61 -8.53 -10.46
N HIS A 231 4.75 -8.42 -9.78
CA HIS A 231 5.62 -7.23 -9.76
C HIS A 231 6.86 -7.40 -10.63
N ARG A 232 6.69 -7.97 -11.82
CA ARG A 232 7.77 -8.03 -12.82
C ARG A 232 8.18 -6.62 -13.22
N PRO A 233 9.49 -6.33 -13.33
CA PRO A 233 9.96 -5.00 -13.73
C PRO A 233 9.45 -4.62 -15.12
N ASP A 234 9.31 -5.59 -16.03
CA ASP A 234 8.77 -5.37 -17.38
C ASP A 234 7.34 -4.82 -17.38
N LYS A 235 6.55 -5.17 -16.36
CA LYS A 235 5.13 -4.79 -16.28
C LYS A 235 4.91 -3.44 -15.62
N THR A 236 5.95 -2.80 -15.08
CA THR A 236 5.76 -1.59 -14.27
C THR A 236 5.31 -0.41 -15.10
N THR A 237 5.55 -0.39 -16.41
CA THR A 237 5.15 0.72 -17.29
C THR A 237 3.78 0.54 -17.96
N HIS A 238 3.13 -0.63 -17.86
CA HIS A 238 1.89 -0.90 -18.61
C HIS A 238 0.72 0.02 -18.28
N PHE A 239 0.67 0.57 -17.07
CA PHE A 239 -0.39 1.50 -16.68
C PHE A 239 -0.21 2.87 -17.36
N ILE A 240 1.03 3.23 -17.72
CA ILE A 240 1.38 4.51 -18.35
C ILE A 240 0.81 4.57 -19.78
N ASP A 241 0.87 3.46 -20.51
CA ASP A 241 0.39 3.38 -21.90
C ASP A 241 -1.13 3.61 -22.04
N ARG A 242 -1.86 3.70 -20.91
CA ARG A 242 -3.31 3.89 -20.83
C ARG A 242 -3.70 5.19 -20.15
N CYS A 243 -2.70 5.97 -19.72
CA CYS A 243 -2.91 7.29 -19.14
C CYS A 243 -2.96 8.31 -20.27
N ASP A 244 -3.91 9.24 -20.18
CA ASP A 244 -3.96 10.40 -21.05
C ASP A 244 -3.03 11.47 -20.45
N PHE A 245 -1.91 11.71 -21.13
CA PHE A 245 -0.93 12.74 -20.77
C PHE A 245 -1.28 14.06 -21.46
N VAL A 246 -1.00 15.18 -20.79
CA VAL A 246 -1.15 16.52 -21.39
C VAL A 246 0.06 16.87 -22.26
N ASP A 247 1.25 16.33 -21.93
CA ASP A 247 2.50 16.54 -22.65
C ASP A 247 3.24 15.21 -22.85
N ASP A 248 3.41 14.81 -24.11
CA ASP A 248 4.05 13.55 -24.49
C ASP A 248 5.54 13.49 -24.09
N ARG A 249 6.20 14.64 -23.92
CA ARG A 249 7.62 14.71 -23.56
C ARG A 249 7.91 14.14 -22.18
N GLN A 250 6.90 14.07 -21.30
CA GLN A 250 7.05 13.56 -19.93
C GLN A 250 6.92 12.04 -19.85
N ILE A 251 6.39 11.38 -20.89
CA ILE A 251 6.07 9.95 -20.86
C ILE A 251 7.33 9.10 -20.63
N ASP A 252 8.44 9.42 -21.29
CA ASP A 252 9.68 8.66 -21.17
C ASP A 252 10.32 8.80 -19.80
N ASP A 253 10.28 9.99 -19.19
CA ASP A 253 10.76 10.22 -17.83
C ASP A 253 9.93 9.44 -16.80
N VAL A 254 8.59 9.47 -16.95
CA VAL A 254 7.66 8.71 -16.10
C VAL A 254 7.89 7.20 -16.24
N LYS A 255 8.10 6.71 -17.48
CA LYS A 255 8.47 5.30 -17.74
C LYS A 255 9.80 4.94 -17.11
N GLY A 256 10.81 5.81 -17.24
CA GLY A 256 12.13 5.63 -16.62
C GLY A 256 12.03 5.51 -15.10
N HIS A 257 11.30 6.42 -14.47
CA HIS A 257 11.09 6.41 -13.02
C HIS A 257 10.32 5.15 -12.56
N ALA A 258 9.24 4.77 -13.26
CA ALA A 258 8.47 3.58 -12.94
C ALA A 258 9.29 2.28 -13.09
N ARG A 259 10.19 2.19 -14.08
CA ARG A 259 11.12 1.05 -14.23
C ARG A 259 12.11 0.99 -13.06
N LEU A 260 12.73 2.12 -12.71
CA LEU A 260 13.69 2.19 -11.61
C LEU A 260 13.05 1.75 -10.27
N MET A 261 11.87 2.29 -9.95
CA MET A 261 11.14 1.93 -8.74
C MET A 261 10.66 0.48 -8.75
N GLY A 262 10.24 -0.02 -9.91
CA GLY A 262 9.89 -1.43 -10.11
C GLY A 262 11.05 -2.39 -9.86
N LEU A 263 12.25 -2.05 -10.37
CA LEU A 263 13.47 -2.82 -10.13
C LEU A 263 13.86 -2.81 -8.65
N LYS A 264 13.77 -1.66 -7.97
CA LYS A 264 14.02 -1.58 -6.52
C LYS A 264 13.08 -2.50 -5.73
N LEU A 265 11.78 -2.45 -6.04
CA LEU A 265 10.78 -3.31 -5.39
C LEU A 265 11.04 -4.80 -5.65
N ASN A 266 11.37 -5.15 -6.90
CA ASN A 266 11.67 -6.53 -7.26
C ASN A 266 12.90 -7.07 -6.49
N ARG A 267 13.97 -6.28 -6.38
CA ARG A 267 15.14 -6.61 -5.55
C ARG A 267 14.80 -6.77 -4.08
N LEU A 268 13.90 -5.95 -3.53
CA LEU A 268 13.43 -6.09 -2.15
C LEU A 268 12.72 -7.43 -1.94
N ILE A 269 11.87 -7.86 -2.89
CA ILE A 269 11.19 -9.15 -2.86
C ILE A 269 12.20 -10.31 -2.94
N GLU A 270 13.15 -10.26 -3.86
CA GLU A 270 14.20 -11.28 -4.02
C GLU A 270 15.09 -11.38 -2.78
N ARG A 271 15.49 -10.23 -2.20
CA ARG A 271 16.25 -10.17 -0.95
C ARG A 271 15.46 -10.77 0.21
N ALA A 272 14.17 -10.47 0.32
CA ALA A 272 13.34 -11.05 1.37
C ALA A 272 13.22 -12.57 1.23
N TYR A 273 13.02 -13.08 0.01
CA TYR A 273 12.96 -14.51 -0.28
C TYR A 273 14.26 -15.24 0.11
N THR A 274 15.39 -14.74 -0.36
CA THR A 274 16.71 -15.34 -0.08
C THR A 274 17.00 -15.36 1.42
N ARG A 275 16.74 -14.25 2.13
CA ARG A 275 16.96 -14.15 3.58
C ARG A 275 16.07 -15.06 4.41
N VAL A 276 14.80 -15.22 4.04
CA VAL A 276 13.90 -16.17 4.72
C VAL A 276 14.38 -17.59 4.53
N LEU A 277 14.77 -17.98 3.30
CA LEU A 277 15.29 -19.33 3.06
C LEU A 277 16.59 -19.61 3.82
N THR A 278 17.54 -18.68 3.86
CA THR A 278 18.76 -18.87 4.63
C THR A 278 18.47 -19.02 6.12
N SER A 279 17.54 -18.23 6.67
CA SER A 279 17.11 -18.35 8.07
C SER A 279 16.53 -19.74 8.36
N MET A 280 15.69 -20.27 7.46
CA MET A 280 15.11 -21.62 7.63
C MET A 280 16.17 -22.72 7.57
N GLU A 281 17.17 -22.59 6.69
CA GLU A 281 18.26 -23.56 6.59
C GLU A 281 19.17 -23.54 7.84
N GLU A 282 19.41 -22.37 8.42
CA GLU A 282 20.15 -22.21 9.67
C GLU A 282 19.40 -22.82 10.87
N GLU A 283 18.08 -22.62 10.95
CA GLU A 283 17.22 -23.25 11.96
C GLU A 283 17.21 -24.78 11.84
N MET A 284 17.16 -25.32 10.61
CA MET A 284 17.24 -26.78 10.40
C MET A 284 18.60 -27.36 10.78
N ARG A 285 19.71 -26.67 10.45
CA ARG A 285 21.07 -27.10 10.82
C ARG A 285 21.27 -27.07 12.33
N THR A 286 20.83 -26.01 13.01
CA THR A 286 20.92 -25.93 14.47
C THR A 286 20.05 -27.00 15.13
N GLY A 287 18.82 -27.20 14.65
CA GLY A 287 17.95 -28.30 15.11
C GLY A 287 18.57 -29.69 14.93
N ALA A 288 19.21 -29.95 13.79
CA ALA A 288 19.93 -31.20 13.53
C ALA A 288 21.17 -31.37 14.43
N ALA A 289 21.90 -30.29 14.71
CA ALA A 289 23.03 -30.32 15.64
C ALA A 289 22.58 -30.66 17.07
N TYR A 290 21.47 -30.09 17.55
CA TYR A 290 20.89 -30.44 18.85
C TYR A 290 20.33 -31.88 18.89
N ALA A 291 19.75 -32.37 17.80
CA ALA A 291 19.29 -33.76 17.69
C ALA A 291 20.47 -34.76 17.72
N ASN A 292 21.58 -34.45 17.05
CA ASN A 292 22.79 -35.27 17.07
C ASN A 292 23.49 -35.26 18.44
N LEU A 293 23.47 -34.13 19.15
CA LEU A 293 23.96 -34.04 20.54
C LEU A 293 23.06 -34.83 21.52
N GLY A 294 21.75 -34.85 21.29
CA GLY A 294 20.79 -35.65 22.06
C GLY A 294 20.87 -37.16 21.81
N SER A 295 21.38 -37.61 20.65
CA SER A 295 21.64 -39.03 20.38
C SER A 295 22.96 -39.54 20.98
N LEU A 296 23.86 -38.65 21.41
CA LEU A 296 25.13 -38.98 22.06
C LEU A 296 25.05 -38.96 23.60
N THR A 297 23.88 -38.67 24.18
CA THR A 297 23.68 -38.63 25.64
C THR A 297 22.43 -39.39 26.08
N VAL A 298 22.18 -40.56 25.48
CA VAL A 298 21.42 -41.64 26.15
C VAL A 298 22.42 -42.56 26.83
N ASP A 299 23.18 -42.01 27.77
CA ASP A 299 23.66 -42.74 28.94
C ASP A 299 24.27 -41.73 29.92
N THR A 300 23.66 -41.68 31.11
CA THR A 300 24.05 -40.88 32.27
C THR A 300 23.79 -39.37 32.18
N VAL A 301 22.70 -38.94 32.84
CA VAL A 301 22.72 -38.13 34.06
C VAL A 301 21.37 -37.40 34.16
N SER A 302 20.50 -38.01 34.94
CA SER A 302 19.42 -37.36 35.66
C SER A 302 19.98 -36.31 36.62
N PHE A 303 20.16 -35.04 36.23
CA PHE A 303 20.23 -33.93 37.20
C PHE A 303 19.99 -32.57 36.52
N LEU A 304 19.10 -31.79 37.15
CA LEU A 304 18.87 -30.35 37.00
C LEU A 304 18.13 -29.87 35.73
N ARG A 305 16.78 -29.92 35.79
CA ARG A 305 15.92 -28.95 35.10
C ARG A 305 16.20 -27.54 35.66
N PRO A 306 16.55 -26.54 34.83
CA PRO A 306 16.41 -25.15 35.23
C PRO A 306 14.92 -24.77 35.19
N SER A 307 14.42 -24.33 36.35
CA SER A 307 13.07 -23.81 36.52
C SER A 307 12.94 -22.49 35.75
N TYR A 308 12.31 -22.51 34.57
CA TYR A 308 11.88 -21.29 33.89
C TYR A 308 10.65 -20.74 34.63
N ARG A 309 10.86 -19.74 35.49
CA ARG A 309 9.79 -18.87 35.98
C ARG A 309 9.33 -17.97 34.84
N HIS A 310 8.04 -18.01 34.54
CA HIS A 310 7.34 -16.93 33.84
C HIS A 310 7.52 -15.59 34.58
N PRO A 311 7.73 -14.48 33.87
CA PRO A 311 7.22 -13.19 34.28
C PRO A 311 5.84 -13.00 33.65
N LYS A 312 4.80 -13.08 34.49
CA LYS A 312 3.51 -12.45 34.22
C LYS A 312 3.65 -10.94 34.45
N GLU A 313 2.85 -10.18 33.70
CA GLU A 313 2.36 -8.84 34.02
C GLU A 313 3.35 -7.66 33.98
N LEU A 314 3.35 -6.97 32.83
CA LEU A 314 3.34 -5.50 32.74
C LEU A 314 2.51 -5.14 31.49
N GLN A 315 1.19 -5.33 31.59
CA GLN A 315 0.19 -4.78 30.68
C GLN A 315 -0.57 -3.71 31.46
N GLN A 316 -0.08 -2.48 31.45
CA GLN A 316 -0.85 -1.28 31.79
C GLN A 316 -0.11 -0.04 31.29
N GLY A 317 -0.76 0.70 30.38
CA GLY A 317 -0.34 2.04 29.99
C GLY A 317 -0.33 2.24 28.48
N ILE A 318 -1.22 3.12 28.02
CA ILE A 318 -1.23 3.78 26.70
C ILE A 318 -1.96 2.98 25.60
N MET A 319 -3.27 2.79 25.80
CA MET A 319 -4.25 2.94 24.73
C MET A 319 -5.25 4.00 25.18
N ASP A 320 -4.97 5.25 24.85
CA ASP A 320 -5.97 6.31 24.74
C ASP A 320 -5.47 7.28 23.66
N GLY A 321 -6.16 7.29 22.53
CA GLY A 321 -5.77 8.02 21.32
C GLY A 321 -6.83 7.87 20.24
N ASN A 322 -8.03 8.33 20.58
CA ASN A 322 -9.21 8.59 19.75
C ASN A 322 -9.02 8.44 18.23
N ILE A 323 -9.64 7.40 17.68
CA ILE A 323 -10.19 7.41 16.31
C ILE A 323 -11.70 7.59 16.49
N SER A 324 -12.18 8.82 16.34
CA SER A 324 -13.60 9.11 16.21
C SER A 324 -13.89 9.50 14.76
N CYS A 325 -14.82 8.74 14.17
CA CYS A 325 -15.70 9.00 13.03
C CYS A 325 -15.35 10.16 12.09
#